data_AF-A0A814W393-F1
#
_entry.id   AF-A0A814W393-F1
#
_cell.length_a   1.000
_cell.length_b   1.000
_cell.length_c   1.000
_cell.angle_alpha   90.00
_cell.angle_beta   90.00
_cell.angle_gamma   90.00
#
_symmetry.space_group_name_H-M   'P 1'
#
loop_
_entity.id
_entity.type
_entity.pdbx_description
1 polymer ?
#
loop_
_entity_poly.entity_id
_entity_poly.type
_entity_poly.pdbx_seq_one_letter_code
_entity_poly.pdbx_strand_id
1 'polypeptide(L)'
;MDAIKKTITRKVVNSKGGKVCLSGGSMETWQASIETKPVIVRRAIENITFFIQSDKIPELSEIALARVREKINEAIETYIQMNVHNGCMNRTSPSFNWVANVDDDSCAPPEQNSQFGGFIRTCTEDKRLKQCIQVGVKDVDVKSIFADRRATSFSNEEEAQIKTTGVIPFLVETRLRELGAKSISRLTRMAFCNSSEAEPTTIWLNKDTDDRIKNSNKKIEKQLDSFGNRLKIFYDENECIDYILQMNEITGKKFALYLSASTGRELVPMIYDWPQIEIIFVFYLYEKEKELWAKKYPKVRL
;
A
#
# COMPACT_ATOMS: atom_id res chain seq x y z
N MET A 1 18.21 -13.94 -48.18
CA MET A 1 19.03 -13.60 -46.99
C MET A 1 19.28 -12.11 -46.82
N ASP A 2 19.43 -11.32 -47.90
CA ASP A 2 19.78 -9.90 -47.78
C ASP A 2 18.66 -9.00 -47.24
N ALA A 3 17.39 -9.35 -47.47
CA ALA A 3 16.26 -8.63 -46.86
C ALA A 3 16.28 -8.73 -45.33
N ILE A 4 16.61 -9.91 -44.78
CA ILE A 4 16.64 -10.17 -43.33
C ILE A 4 17.80 -9.41 -42.66
N LYS A 5 18.97 -9.34 -43.31
CA LYS A 5 20.13 -8.61 -42.77
C LYS A 5 19.88 -7.11 -42.65
N LYS A 6 19.06 -6.53 -43.54
CA LYS A 6 18.71 -5.10 -43.52
C LYS A 6 17.71 -4.72 -42.42
N THR A 7 16.93 -5.68 -41.92
CA THR A 7 15.92 -5.45 -40.86
C THR A 7 16.48 -5.63 -39.45
N ILE A 8 17.61 -6.32 -39.29
CA ILE A 8 18.22 -6.58 -37.97
C ILE A 8 18.96 -5.34 -37.48
N THR A 9 18.44 -4.70 -36.42
CA THR A 9 19.08 -3.56 -35.75
C THR A 9 20.16 -3.96 -34.74
N ARG A 10 20.07 -5.18 -34.16
CA ARG A 10 21.09 -5.68 -33.21
C ARG A 10 21.19 -7.21 -33.25
N LYS A 11 22.42 -7.73 -33.33
CA LYS A 11 22.73 -9.17 -33.20
C LYS A 11 23.69 -9.38 -32.02
N VAL A 12 23.28 -10.22 -31.06
CA VAL A 12 24.09 -10.58 -29.89
C VAL A 12 24.21 -12.10 -29.83
N VAL A 13 25.43 -12.61 -29.67
CA VAL A 13 25.72 -14.04 -29.47
C VAL A 13 26.30 -14.20 -28.08
N ASN A 14 25.57 -14.90 -27.21
CA ASN A 14 25.98 -15.15 -25.83
C ASN A 14 26.31 -16.64 -25.65
N SER A 15 27.58 -16.96 -25.41
CA SER A 15 28.02 -18.31 -25.05
C SER A 15 28.01 -18.45 -23.52
N LYS A 16 27.38 -19.50 -23.00
CA LYS A 16 27.38 -19.83 -21.57
C LYS A 16 28.05 -21.20 -21.38
N GLY A 17 29.15 -21.21 -20.63
CA GLY A 17 29.93 -22.43 -20.39
C GLY A 17 30.80 -22.82 -21.58
N GLY A 18 31.60 -23.87 -21.38
CA GLY A 18 32.55 -24.36 -22.37
C GLY A 18 33.66 -23.36 -22.70
N LYS A 19 34.31 -23.56 -23.84
CA LYS A 19 35.29 -22.66 -24.45
C LYS A 19 34.58 -21.46 -25.06
N VAL A 20 35.24 -20.31 -25.12
CA VAL A 20 34.67 -19.09 -25.74
C VAL A 20 34.30 -19.38 -27.20
N CYS A 21 33.05 -19.14 -27.56
CA CYS A 21 32.56 -19.29 -28.93
C CYS A 21 33.11 -18.14 -29.80
N LEU A 22 34.11 -18.45 -30.63
CA LEU A 22 34.69 -17.53 -31.60
C LEU A 22 34.01 -17.71 -32.96
N SER A 23 33.82 -16.63 -33.70
CA SER A 23 33.25 -16.65 -35.06
C SER A 23 34.15 -17.47 -36.00
N GLY A 24 33.74 -18.71 -36.29
CA GLY A 24 34.49 -19.68 -37.10
C GLY A 24 34.81 -21.00 -36.39
N GLY A 25 34.55 -21.12 -35.08
CA GLY A 25 34.66 -22.38 -34.36
C GLY A 25 33.55 -23.37 -34.72
N SER A 26 33.86 -24.67 -34.68
CA SER A 26 32.87 -25.73 -34.91
C SER A 26 32.00 -25.93 -33.66
N MET A 27 30.72 -26.25 -33.85
CA MET A 27 29.78 -26.51 -32.74
C MET A 27 30.26 -27.68 -31.88
N GLU A 28 30.86 -28.68 -32.50
CA GLU A 28 31.34 -29.92 -31.89
C GLU A 28 32.51 -29.64 -30.92
N THR A 29 33.43 -28.75 -31.31
CA THR A 29 34.53 -28.34 -30.42
C THR A 29 34.04 -27.58 -29.19
N TRP A 30 32.96 -26.81 -29.34
CA TRP A 30 32.33 -26.15 -28.21
C TRP A 30 31.59 -27.15 -27.32
N GLN A 31 30.80 -28.05 -27.89
CA GLN A 31 30.08 -29.10 -27.16
C GLN A 31 31.03 -29.99 -26.33
N ALA A 32 32.14 -30.44 -26.92
CA ALA A 32 33.14 -31.24 -26.20
C ALA A 32 33.78 -30.48 -25.02
N SER A 33 33.88 -29.15 -25.11
CA SER A 33 34.46 -28.34 -24.05
C SER A 33 33.53 -28.14 -22.83
N ILE A 34 32.24 -28.47 -22.94
CA ILE A 34 31.26 -28.28 -21.86
C ILE A 34 31.60 -29.17 -20.66
N GLU A 35 32.06 -30.41 -20.89
CA GLU A 35 32.44 -31.33 -19.81
C GLU A 35 33.55 -30.76 -18.92
N THR A 36 34.50 -30.04 -19.51
CA THR A 36 35.63 -29.44 -18.79
C THR A 36 35.26 -28.13 -18.08
N LYS A 37 34.23 -27.42 -18.56
CA LYS A 37 33.83 -26.08 -18.08
C LYS A 37 32.31 -25.96 -18.02
N PRO A 38 31.65 -26.74 -17.14
CA PRO A 38 30.22 -26.67 -17.00
C PRO A 38 29.81 -25.32 -16.40
N VAL A 39 28.60 -24.87 -16.74
CA VAL A 39 27.98 -23.70 -16.14
C VAL A 39 26.54 -24.01 -15.78
N ILE A 40 26.04 -23.34 -14.76
CA ILE A 40 24.64 -23.42 -14.39
C ILE A 40 23.82 -22.66 -15.43
N VAL A 41 23.08 -23.40 -16.26
CA VAL A 41 22.17 -22.82 -17.26
C VAL A 41 20.86 -22.38 -16.64
N ARG A 42 20.39 -23.13 -15.63
CA ARG A 42 19.13 -22.87 -14.93
C ARG A 42 19.25 -23.28 -13.46
N ARG A 43 18.60 -22.52 -12.58
CA ARG A 43 18.41 -22.86 -11.16
C ARG A 43 16.91 -22.97 -10.89
N ALA A 44 16.51 -23.93 -10.07
CA ALA A 44 15.24 -23.85 -9.37
C ALA A 44 15.46 -22.99 -8.12
N ILE A 45 14.56 -22.06 -7.86
CA ILE A 45 14.66 -21.14 -6.73
C ILE A 45 13.51 -21.47 -5.79
N GLU A 46 13.86 -21.73 -4.54
CA GLU A 46 12.91 -21.91 -3.45
C GLU A 46 12.94 -20.69 -2.53
N ASN A 47 11.86 -20.48 -1.78
CA ASN A 47 11.84 -19.45 -0.74
C ASN A 47 12.88 -19.82 0.34
N ILE A 48 13.66 -18.84 0.80
CA ILE A 48 14.68 -19.03 1.84
C ILE A 48 14.11 -19.64 3.13
N THR A 49 12.82 -19.43 3.41
CA THR A 49 12.12 -20.01 4.56
C THR A 49 12.02 -21.54 4.50
N PHE A 50 12.24 -22.15 3.33
CA PHE A 50 12.30 -23.59 3.15
C PHE A 50 13.39 -24.25 4.02
N PHE A 51 14.52 -23.58 4.24
CA PHE A 51 15.62 -24.13 5.06
C PHE A 51 15.42 -23.98 6.56
N ILE A 52 14.41 -23.22 6.99
CA ILE A 52 14.16 -22.91 8.40
C ILE A 52 13.22 -23.97 8.94
N GLN A 53 13.63 -25.23 8.96
CA GLN A 53 12.80 -26.36 9.42
C GLN A 53 13.36 -26.96 10.70
N SER A 54 12.50 -27.59 11.51
CA SER A 54 12.90 -28.21 12.79
C SER A 54 13.88 -29.37 12.59
N ASP A 55 13.90 -30.01 11.42
CA ASP A 55 14.88 -31.03 11.05
C ASP A 55 16.28 -30.45 10.80
N LYS A 56 16.39 -29.17 10.39
CA LYS A 56 17.65 -28.47 10.13
C LYS A 56 18.15 -27.66 11.32
N ILE A 57 17.25 -27.24 12.21
CA ILE A 57 17.57 -26.40 13.37
C ILE A 57 16.92 -27.01 14.62
N PRO A 58 17.46 -28.11 15.14
CA PRO A 58 16.88 -28.85 16.26
C PRO A 58 16.97 -28.11 17.60
N GLU A 59 17.83 -27.09 17.70
CA GLU A 59 18.04 -26.28 18.91
C GLU A 59 16.87 -25.33 19.21
N LEU A 60 16.01 -25.07 18.23
CA LEU A 60 14.87 -24.16 18.36
C LEU A 60 13.55 -24.92 18.36
N SER A 61 12.60 -24.42 19.14
CA SER A 61 11.23 -24.94 19.11
C SER A 61 10.54 -24.58 17.79
N GLU A 62 9.59 -25.41 17.35
CA GLU A 62 8.82 -25.15 16.12
C GLU A 62 8.10 -23.78 16.18
N ILE A 63 7.67 -23.36 17.38
CA ILE A 63 7.05 -22.05 17.60
C ILE A 63 8.04 -20.91 17.32
N ALA A 64 9.30 -21.04 17.77
CA ALA A 64 10.33 -20.05 17.49
C ALA A 64 10.67 -20.01 16.00
N LEU A 65 10.78 -21.18 15.35
CA LEU A 65 11.05 -21.28 13.91
C LEU A 65 9.91 -20.69 13.07
N ALA A 66 8.65 -20.91 13.45
CA ALA A 66 7.50 -20.32 12.77
C ALA A 66 7.54 -18.79 12.78
N ARG A 67 7.87 -18.17 13.93
CA ARG A 67 8.02 -16.71 14.05
C ARG A 67 9.16 -16.17 13.17
N VAL A 68 10.27 -16.91 13.09
CA VAL A 68 11.40 -16.54 12.23
C VAL A 68 11.01 -16.61 10.76
N ARG A 69 10.31 -17.67 10.33
CA ARG A 69 9.79 -17.79 8.95
C ARG A 69 8.86 -16.62 8.60
N GLU A 70 7.93 -16.29 9.50
CA GLU A 70 7.00 -15.18 9.32
C GLU A 70 7.75 -13.86 9.10
N LYS A 71 8.70 -13.53 9.97
CA LYS A 71 9.47 -12.28 9.88
C LYS A 71 10.33 -12.20 8.61
N ILE A 72 10.87 -13.32 8.16
CA ILE A 72 11.65 -13.37 6.93
C ILE A 72 10.73 -13.22 5.71
N ASN A 73 9.55 -13.85 5.70
CA ASN A 73 8.58 -13.67 4.63
C ASN A 73 8.11 -12.21 4.54
N GLU A 74 7.84 -11.56 5.68
CA GLU A 74 7.49 -10.13 5.74
C GLU A 74 8.60 -9.25 5.12
N ALA A 75 9.87 -9.55 5.43
CA ALA A 75 11.01 -8.83 4.86
C ALA A 75 11.16 -9.06 3.33
N ILE A 76 10.92 -10.29 2.86
CA ILE A 76 10.95 -10.62 1.43
C ILE A 76 9.84 -9.90 0.68
N GLU A 77 8.62 -9.92 1.21
CA GLU A 77 7.49 -9.24 0.62
C GLU A 77 7.73 -7.74 0.54
N THR A 78 8.26 -7.14 1.61
CA THR A 78 8.66 -5.73 1.64
C THR A 78 9.69 -5.41 0.55
N TYR A 79 10.71 -6.24 0.39
CA TYR A 79 11.70 -6.06 -0.67
C TYR A 79 11.07 -6.12 -2.06
N ILE A 80 10.18 -7.08 -2.31
CA ILE A 80 9.47 -7.19 -3.59
C ILE A 80 8.65 -5.93 -3.84
N GLN A 81 7.81 -5.52 -2.89
CA GLN A 81 6.94 -4.35 -3.00
C GLN A 81 7.73 -3.06 -3.26
N MET A 82 8.88 -2.87 -2.61
CA MET A 82 9.75 -1.70 -2.85
C MET A 82 10.36 -1.66 -4.25
N ASN A 83 10.48 -2.81 -4.93
CA ASN A 83 11.01 -2.92 -6.29
C ASN A 83 9.91 -3.07 -7.35
N VAL A 84 8.63 -3.01 -6.95
CA VAL A 84 7.51 -2.94 -7.89
C VAL A 84 7.37 -1.49 -8.36
N HIS A 85 7.52 -1.29 -9.66
CA HIS A 85 7.29 -0.04 -10.36
C HIS A 85 6.04 -0.21 -11.22
N ASN A 86 4.93 0.30 -10.71
CA ASN A 86 3.65 0.29 -11.40
C ASN A 86 3.64 1.32 -12.55
N GLY A 87 3.05 0.94 -13.67
CA GLY A 87 2.79 1.85 -14.79
C GLY A 87 2.43 1.10 -16.08
N CYS A 88 1.91 1.84 -17.05
CA CYS A 88 1.55 1.26 -18.35
C CYS A 88 2.74 0.62 -19.06
N MET A 89 2.65 -0.69 -19.33
CA MET A 89 3.69 -1.44 -20.05
C MET A 89 3.48 -1.48 -21.58
N ASN A 90 2.37 -0.94 -22.09
CA ASN A 90 2.06 -0.93 -23.52
C ASN A 90 2.86 0.16 -24.27
N ARG A 91 3.83 -0.27 -25.09
CA ARG A 91 4.71 0.62 -25.88
C ARG A 91 4.00 1.52 -26.89
N THR A 92 2.76 1.20 -27.28
CA THR A 92 2.00 2.05 -28.22
C THR A 92 1.14 3.09 -27.51
N SER A 93 1.00 3.00 -26.18
CA SER A 93 0.21 3.97 -25.41
C SER A 93 0.99 5.28 -25.23
N PRO A 94 0.31 6.44 -25.30
CA PRO A 94 0.88 7.72 -24.89
C PRO A 94 1.35 7.75 -23.42
N SER A 95 0.76 6.93 -22.56
CA SER A 95 1.09 6.82 -21.12
C SER A 95 2.17 5.77 -20.83
N PHE A 96 2.86 5.24 -21.84
CA PHE A 96 3.87 4.19 -21.66
C PHE A 96 4.97 4.61 -20.66
N ASN A 97 5.17 3.80 -19.63
CA ASN A 97 6.21 3.99 -18.63
C ASN A 97 7.33 2.97 -18.83
N TRP A 98 8.49 3.42 -19.29
CA TRP A 98 9.64 2.54 -19.57
C TRP A 98 10.30 1.93 -18.32
N VAL A 99 10.05 2.50 -17.14
CA VAL A 99 10.56 2.01 -15.84
C VAL A 99 9.62 0.97 -15.24
N ALA A 100 8.36 0.93 -15.68
CA ALA A 100 7.36 0.04 -15.12
C ALA A 100 7.70 -1.43 -15.38
N ASN A 101 7.60 -2.24 -14.33
CA ASN A 101 7.76 -3.70 -14.39
C ASN A 101 6.46 -4.44 -14.07
N VAL A 102 5.43 -3.73 -13.60
CA VAL A 102 4.08 -4.24 -13.36
C VAL A 102 3.08 -3.31 -14.05
N ASP A 103 2.21 -3.90 -14.87
CA ASP A 103 1.15 -3.16 -15.57
C ASP A 103 0.03 -2.81 -14.58
N ASP A 104 -0.36 -1.54 -14.54
CA ASP A 104 -1.33 -0.99 -13.60
C ASP A 104 -2.61 -0.47 -14.29
N ASP A 105 -2.81 -0.85 -15.56
CA ASP A 105 -3.93 -0.43 -16.41
C ASP A 105 -4.03 1.10 -16.62
N SER A 106 -3.00 1.88 -16.27
CA SER A 106 -2.95 3.35 -16.45
C SER A 106 -2.64 3.80 -17.89
N CYS A 107 -2.79 2.91 -18.87
CA CYS A 107 -2.47 3.17 -20.27
C CYS A 107 -3.39 4.21 -20.95
N ALA A 108 -4.48 4.61 -20.32
CA ALA A 108 -5.31 5.72 -20.77
C ALA A 108 -4.84 7.03 -20.09
N PRO A 109 -4.69 8.14 -20.82
CA PRO A 109 -4.26 9.40 -20.23
C PRO A 109 -5.32 9.93 -19.24
N PRO A 110 -4.91 10.43 -18.07
CA PRO A 110 -5.84 11.06 -17.13
C PRO A 110 -6.40 12.37 -17.72
N GLU A 111 -7.71 12.57 -17.63
CA GLU A 111 -8.39 13.73 -18.23
C GLU A 111 -8.30 15.02 -17.38
N GLN A 112 -7.79 14.94 -16.13
CA GLN A 112 -7.87 16.06 -15.18
C GLN A 112 -6.51 16.67 -14.84
N ASN A 113 -6.42 17.99 -15.03
CA ASN A 113 -5.33 18.81 -14.53
C ASN A 113 -5.70 19.33 -13.13
N SER A 114 -5.07 18.78 -12.09
CA SER A 114 -5.21 19.27 -10.72
C SER A 114 -4.04 20.18 -10.35
N GLN A 115 -4.31 21.33 -9.72
CA GLN A 115 -3.27 22.18 -9.14
C GLN A 115 -2.93 21.69 -7.74
N PHE A 116 -1.66 21.41 -7.48
CA PHE A 116 -1.16 20.92 -6.20
C PHE A 116 -0.75 22.09 -5.28
N GLY A 117 -1.37 22.16 -4.09
CA GLY A 117 -1.18 23.25 -3.11
C GLY A 117 -0.02 23.06 -2.10
N GLY A 118 0.74 21.96 -2.19
CA GLY A 118 1.81 21.63 -1.24
C GLY A 118 1.38 20.67 -0.13
N PHE A 119 2.35 20.25 0.70
CA PHE A 119 2.10 19.45 1.90
C PHE A 119 2.62 20.17 3.14
N ILE A 120 1.94 19.98 4.26
CA ILE A 120 2.38 20.42 5.59
C ILE A 120 2.62 19.17 6.42
N ARG A 121 3.78 19.10 7.08
CA ARG A 121 4.10 18.02 8.02
C ARG A 121 4.16 18.59 9.43
N THR A 122 3.40 17.99 10.34
CA THR A 122 3.53 18.20 11.77
C THR A 122 4.38 17.07 12.35
N CYS A 123 5.21 17.39 13.35
CA CYS A 123 5.97 16.41 14.11
C CYS A 123 5.59 16.55 15.57
N THR A 124 5.37 15.43 16.24
CA THR A 124 5.21 15.35 17.69
C THR A 124 6.56 15.04 18.32
N GLU A 125 6.96 15.82 19.31
CA GLU A 125 8.22 15.58 20.02
C GLU A 125 8.12 14.29 20.85
N ASP A 126 8.90 13.27 20.48
CA ASP A 126 9.20 12.16 21.37
C ASP A 126 10.29 12.61 22.35
N LYS A 127 10.04 12.47 23.65
CA LYS A 127 11.00 12.83 24.72
C LYS A 127 12.36 12.11 24.59
N ARG A 128 12.43 11.03 23.80
CA ARG A 128 13.65 10.26 23.52
C ARG A 128 14.41 10.70 22.26
N LEU A 129 13.74 11.37 21.33
CA LEU A 129 14.31 11.87 20.08
C LEU A 129 14.06 13.37 19.99
N LYS A 130 14.99 14.16 20.53
CA LYS A 130 15.05 15.62 20.31
C LYS A 130 15.44 15.94 18.86
N GLN A 131 14.66 15.48 17.90
CA GLN A 131 14.91 15.71 16.49
C GLN A 131 13.62 15.94 15.70
N CYS A 132 12.77 16.81 16.24
CA CYS A 132 11.89 17.61 15.39
C CYS A 132 12.68 18.82 14.87
N ILE A 133 13.62 18.58 13.95
CA ILE A 133 14.20 19.72 13.21
C ILE A 133 13.07 20.23 12.31
N GLN A 134 12.61 21.45 12.62
CA GLN A 134 11.70 22.24 11.82
C GLN A 134 12.08 22.14 10.34
N VAL A 135 11.31 21.38 9.54
CA VAL A 135 11.48 21.40 8.09
C VAL A 135 10.68 22.58 7.53
N GLY A 136 11.14 23.78 7.86
CA GLY A 136 10.98 24.90 6.95
C GLY A 136 12.12 24.78 5.95
N VAL A 137 11.84 24.32 4.74
CA VAL A 137 12.85 24.28 3.68
C VAL A 137 13.35 25.72 3.49
N LYS A 138 14.63 25.95 3.78
CA LYS A 138 15.31 27.23 3.55
C LYS A 138 16.10 27.13 2.26
N ASP A 139 16.16 28.23 1.54
CA ASP A 139 17.05 28.37 0.38
C ASP A 139 18.52 28.38 0.84
N VAL A 140 19.46 28.34 -0.10
CA VAL A 140 20.92 28.36 0.14
C VAL A 140 21.34 29.54 1.02
N ASP A 141 20.58 30.64 0.98
CA ASP A 141 20.79 31.86 1.76
C ASP A 141 20.08 31.86 3.14
N VAL A 142 19.62 30.71 3.64
CA VAL A 142 18.94 30.56 4.94
C VAL A 142 17.62 31.37 5.03
N LYS A 143 17.08 31.82 3.90
CA LYS A 143 15.75 32.46 3.80
C LYS A 143 14.68 31.40 3.52
N SER A 144 13.46 31.63 4.01
CA SER A 144 12.31 30.77 3.70
C SER A 144 12.08 30.70 2.19
N ILE A 145 11.74 29.52 1.64
CA ILE A 145 11.35 29.37 0.23
C ILE A 145 10.13 30.22 -0.16
N PHE A 146 9.38 30.71 0.82
CA PHE A 146 8.21 31.55 0.63
C PHE A 146 8.51 33.05 0.71
N ALA A 147 9.72 33.45 1.09
CA ALA A 147 10.10 34.85 1.18
C ALA A 147 9.93 35.56 -0.19
N ASP A 148 9.18 36.66 -0.21
CA ASP A 148 8.86 37.47 -1.39
C ASP A 148 8.06 36.74 -2.50
N ARG A 149 7.62 35.51 -2.25
CA ARG A 149 6.81 34.73 -3.20
C ARG A 149 5.33 34.83 -2.88
N ARG A 150 4.50 34.65 -3.91
CA ARG A 150 3.05 34.50 -3.74
C ARG A 150 2.76 33.03 -3.46
N ALA A 151 2.19 32.75 -2.29
CA ALA A 151 1.78 31.41 -1.88
C ALA A 151 0.26 31.38 -1.79
N THR A 152 -0.35 30.35 -2.37
CA THR A 152 -1.78 30.11 -2.22
C THR A 152 -2.04 29.23 -1.02
N SER A 153 -2.88 29.67 -0.09
CA SER A 153 -3.29 28.89 1.07
C SER A 153 -4.77 29.12 1.38
N PHE A 154 -5.30 28.33 2.32
CA PHE A 154 -6.55 28.66 2.97
C PHE A 154 -6.43 30.00 3.71
N SER A 155 -7.51 30.76 3.74
CA SER A 155 -7.61 31.92 4.64
C SER A 155 -7.90 31.47 6.06
N ASN A 156 -7.59 32.34 7.03
CA ASN A 156 -7.90 32.06 8.44
C ASN A 156 -9.40 31.73 8.66
N GLU A 157 -10.30 32.38 7.91
CA GLU A 157 -11.75 32.14 7.96
C GLU A 157 -12.14 30.77 7.38
N GLU A 158 -11.47 30.34 6.30
CA GLU A 158 -11.70 29.02 5.69
C GLU A 158 -11.23 27.89 6.62
N GLU A 159 -10.10 28.06 7.31
CA GLU A 159 -9.61 27.09 8.30
C GLU A 159 -10.52 26.97 9.53
N ALA A 160 -11.14 28.09 9.94
CA ALA A 160 -12.14 28.09 11.01
C ALA A 160 -13.42 27.33 10.62
N GLN A 161 -13.83 27.39 9.34
CA GLN A 161 -15.00 26.67 8.83
C GLN A 161 -14.75 25.17 8.67
N ILE A 162 -13.52 24.78 8.29
CA ILE A 162 -13.13 23.38 8.06
C ILE A 162 -12.75 22.67 9.38
N LYS A 163 -12.72 23.37 10.52
CA LYS A 163 -12.25 22.86 11.83
C LYS A 163 -10.85 22.24 11.75
N THR A 164 -10.01 22.75 10.85
CA THR A 164 -8.63 22.27 10.63
C THR A 164 -7.69 22.58 11.80
N THR A 165 -8.12 23.46 12.71
CA THR A 165 -7.42 23.87 13.94
C THR A 165 -7.15 22.71 14.92
N GLY A 166 -7.81 21.57 14.77
CA GLY A 166 -7.48 20.35 15.54
C GLY A 166 -6.26 19.58 15.01
N VAL A 167 -5.86 19.80 13.75
CA VAL A 167 -4.81 19.03 13.04
C VAL A 167 -3.54 19.85 12.85
N ILE A 168 -3.68 21.14 12.56
CA ILE A 168 -2.57 22.07 12.40
C ILE A 168 -2.61 23.03 13.59
N PRO A 169 -1.56 23.08 14.44
CA PRO A 169 -1.56 23.90 15.66
C PRO A 169 -1.35 25.41 15.39
N PHE A 170 -1.40 25.83 14.13
CA PHE A 170 -1.23 27.21 13.70
C PHE A 170 -2.08 27.46 12.45
N LEU A 171 -2.46 28.72 12.24
CA LEU A 171 -3.19 29.15 11.05
C LEU A 171 -2.21 29.30 9.88
N VAL A 172 -2.49 28.67 8.73
CA VAL A 172 -1.54 28.57 7.61
C VAL A 172 -1.28 29.93 6.97
N GLU A 173 -2.31 30.76 6.81
CA GLU A 173 -2.15 32.12 6.28
C GLU A 173 -1.23 32.97 7.17
N THR A 174 -1.41 32.89 8.48
CA THR A 174 -0.61 33.62 9.47
C THR A 174 0.85 33.16 9.39
N ARG A 175 1.09 31.84 9.32
CA ARG A 175 2.43 31.29 9.23
C ARG A 175 3.14 31.64 7.92
N LEU A 176 2.42 31.69 6.80
CA LEU A 176 2.98 32.09 5.51
C LEU A 176 3.37 33.57 5.50
N ARG A 177 2.58 34.44 6.14
CA ARG A 177 2.91 35.87 6.32
C ARG A 177 4.15 36.06 7.20
N GLU A 178 4.28 35.30 8.29
CA GLU A 178 5.49 35.30 9.15
C GLU A 178 6.75 34.89 8.37
N LEU A 179 6.59 34.00 7.38
CA LEU A 179 7.67 33.52 6.52
C LEU A 179 7.96 34.46 5.33
N GLY A 180 7.31 35.62 5.25
CA GLY A 180 7.54 36.64 4.22
C GLY A 180 6.78 36.42 2.90
N ALA A 181 5.77 35.55 2.89
CA ALA A 181 4.97 35.27 1.71
C ALA A 181 3.84 36.30 1.52
N LYS A 182 3.51 36.62 0.26
CA LYS A 182 2.26 37.29 -0.10
C LYS A 182 1.17 36.24 -0.30
N SER A 183 0.32 36.03 0.70
CA SER A 183 -0.77 35.04 0.64
C SER A 183 -1.85 35.44 -0.38
N ILE A 184 -2.35 34.46 -1.15
CA ILE A 184 -3.53 34.59 -2.01
C ILE A 184 -4.51 33.45 -1.65
N SER A 185 -5.71 33.78 -1.20
CA SER A 185 -6.76 32.79 -1.01
C SER A 185 -7.35 32.35 -2.36
N ARG A 186 -7.48 31.04 -2.57
CA ARG A 186 -8.22 30.46 -3.71
C ARG A 186 -8.97 29.22 -3.24
N LEU A 187 -10.30 29.31 -3.24
CA LEU A 187 -11.23 28.19 -3.02
C LEU A 187 -10.96 27.07 -4.02
N THR A 188 -10.18 26.08 -3.62
CA THR A 188 -10.17 24.77 -4.28
C THR A 188 -10.25 23.71 -3.20
N ARG A 189 -11.33 22.93 -3.24
CA ARG A 189 -11.57 21.80 -2.33
C ARG A 189 -10.36 20.86 -2.36
N MET A 190 -9.65 20.74 -1.24
CA MET A 190 -8.65 19.70 -1.03
C MET A 190 -9.05 18.87 0.20
N ALA A 191 -9.09 17.55 0.02
CA ALA A 191 -9.32 16.57 1.07
C ALA A 191 -8.04 16.42 1.91
N PHE A 192 -8.17 16.47 3.23
CA PHE A 192 -7.09 16.14 4.16
C PHE A 192 -7.01 14.62 4.32
N CYS A 193 -5.88 14.02 3.95
CA CYS A 193 -5.51 12.68 4.40
C CYS A 193 -4.71 12.82 5.70
N ASN A 194 -5.34 12.54 6.84
CA ASN A 194 -4.64 12.31 8.10
C ASN A 194 -4.47 10.80 8.29
N SER A 195 -3.23 10.32 8.30
CA SER A 195 -2.89 8.98 8.77
C SER A 195 -1.85 9.07 9.88
N SER A 196 -2.31 9.35 11.11
CA SER A 196 -1.44 9.22 12.30
C SER A 196 -2.19 8.99 13.63
N GLU A 197 -3.43 8.49 13.59
CA GLU A 197 -3.96 7.73 14.72
C GLU A 197 -3.71 6.26 14.39
N ALA A 198 -3.38 5.44 15.40
CA ALA A 198 -3.16 4.01 15.20
C ALA A 198 -4.43 3.41 14.59
N GLU A 199 -4.42 3.22 13.27
CA GLU A 199 -5.60 2.82 12.53
C GLU A 199 -6.06 1.45 13.03
N PRO A 200 -7.35 1.28 13.33
CA PRO A 200 -7.87 0.05 13.88
C PRO A 200 -7.62 -1.12 12.92
N THR A 201 -7.40 -2.31 13.46
CA THR A 201 -7.25 -3.52 12.63
C THR A 201 -8.58 -3.79 11.92
N THR A 202 -8.52 -3.93 10.60
CA THR A 202 -9.72 -4.07 9.77
C THR A 202 -10.16 -5.52 9.70
N ILE A 203 -11.41 -5.79 10.05
CA ILE A 203 -12.04 -7.11 10.00
C ILE A 203 -13.19 -7.08 9.00
N TRP A 204 -13.18 -7.97 8.02
CA TRP A 204 -14.31 -8.20 7.12
C TRP A 204 -14.96 -9.54 7.49
N LEU A 205 -16.23 -9.50 7.86
CA LEU A 205 -17.06 -10.70 7.98
C LEU A 205 -17.94 -10.88 6.73
N ASN A 206 -17.72 -11.95 5.99
CA ASN A 206 -18.42 -12.29 4.76
C ASN A 206 -19.17 -13.64 4.92
N LYS A 207 -20.38 -13.59 5.49
CA LYS A 207 -21.24 -14.77 5.74
C LYS A 207 -22.06 -15.20 4.51
N ASP A 208 -21.99 -14.47 3.38
CA ASP A 208 -22.91 -14.68 2.26
C ASP A 208 -22.67 -16.00 1.49
N THR A 209 -23.74 -16.79 1.39
CA THR A 209 -23.75 -18.11 0.74
C THR A 209 -24.02 -18.05 -0.77
N ASP A 210 -24.28 -16.88 -1.36
CA ASP A 210 -24.59 -16.73 -2.79
C ASP A 210 -23.31 -16.63 -3.64
N ASP A 211 -23.12 -17.58 -4.55
CA ASP A 211 -21.94 -17.68 -5.42
C ASP A 211 -21.77 -16.47 -6.37
N ARG A 212 -22.83 -15.72 -6.67
CA ARG A 212 -22.72 -14.46 -7.43
C ARG A 212 -22.09 -13.33 -6.62
N ILE A 213 -22.31 -13.33 -5.30
CA ILE A 213 -21.77 -12.35 -4.35
C ILE A 213 -20.28 -12.63 -4.09
N LYS A 214 -19.86 -13.91 -4.05
CA LYS A 214 -18.45 -14.31 -3.97
C LYS A 214 -17.57 -13.70 -5.08
N ASN A 215 -18.09 -13.60 -6.30
CA ASN A 215 -17.32 -13.07 -7.44
C ASN A 215 -17.17 -11.54 -7.42
N SER A 216 -18.19 -10.83 -6.93
CA SER A 216 -18.10 -9.37 -6.71
C SER A 216 -17.20 -9.03 -5.53
N ASN A 217 -17.30 -9.81 -4.45
CA ASN A 217 -16.42 -9.67 -3.29
C ASN A 217 -14.97 -9.97 -3.66
N LYS A 218 -14.66 -10.93 -4.55
CA LYS A 218 -13.30 -11.17 -5.06
C LYS A 218 -12.63 -9.95 -5.70
N LYS A 219 -13.40 -9.04 -6.32
CA LYS A 219 -12.84 -7.80 -6.89
C LYS A 219 -12.47 -6.81 -5.79
N ILE A 220 -13.30 -6.71 -4.76
CA ILE A 220 -13.07 -5.85 -3.58
C ILE A 220 -11.97 -6.45 -2.69
N GLU A 221 -11.95 -7.77 -2.49
CA GLU A 221 -10.89 -8.53 -1.82
C GLU A 221 -9.54 -8.29 -2.50
N LYS A 222 -9.46 -8.36 -3.84
CA LYS A 222 -8.23 -8.01 -4.58
C LYS A 222 -7.81 -6.56 -4.43
N GLN A 223 -8.77 -5.63 -4.36
CA GLN A 223 -8.49 -4.22 -4.11
C GLN A 223 -8.04 -3.98 -2.66
N LEU A 224 -8.58 -4.71 -1.69
CA LEU A 224 -8.22 -4.60 -0.29
C LEU A 224 -6.94 -5.36 0.07
N ASP A 225 -6.58 -6.42 -0.65
CA ASP A 225 -5.26 -7.09 -0.54
C ASP A 225 -4.11 -6.11 -0.85
N SER A 226 -4.35 -5.10 -1.69
CA SER A 226 -3.39 -4.02 -1.94
C SER A 226 -3.11 -3.14 -0.72
N PHE A 227 -3.99 -3.17 0.30
CA PHE A 227 -3.80 -2.47 1.58
C PHE A 227 -2.98 -3.29 2.60
N GLY A 228 -2.52 -4.49 2.24
CA GLY A 228 -1.56 -5.30 2.99
C GLY A 228 -2.18 -6.14 4.13
N ASN A 229 -1.30 -6.84 4.87
CA ASN A 229 -1.52 -7.82 5.97
C ASN A 229 -2.42 -7.38 7.17
N ARG A 230 -3.17 -6.29 7.04
CA ARG A 230 -3.99 -5.66 8.09
C ARG A 230 -5.48 -6.00 7.99
N LEU A 231 -5.92 -6.56 6.87
CA LEU A 231 -7.29 -7.05 6.68
C LEU A 231 -7.39 -8.52 7.10
N LYS A 232 -8.29 -8.84 8.02
CA LYS A 232 -8.67 -10.22 8.35
C LYS A 232 -10.08 -10.51 7.86
N ILE A 233 -10.21 -11.55 7.05
CA ILE A 233 -11.48 -11.98 6.46
C ILE A 233 -11.97 -13.20 7.23
N PHE A 234 -13.21 -13.15 7.71
CA PHE A 234 -13.89 -14.26 8.35
C PHE A 234 -15.13 -14.62 7.54
N TYR A 235 -15.41 -15.92 7.45
CA TYR A 235 -16.62 -16.44 6.79
C TYR A 235 -17.66 -16.92 7.81
N ASP A 236 -17.25 -17.11 9.07
CA ASP A 236 -18.09 -17.50 10.19
C ASP A 236 -18.11 -16.41 11.28
N GLU A 237 -19.30 -16.19 11.86
CA GLU A 237 -19.53 -15.20 12.91
C GLU A 237 -18.83 -15.55 14.22
N ASN A 238 -18.82 -16.83 14.60
CA ASN A 238 -18.25 -17.28 15.86
C ASN A 238 -16.72 -17.22 15.79
N GLU A 239 -16.11 -17.61 14.66
CA GLU A 239 -14.67 -17.46 14.45
C GLU A 239 -14.22 -15.99 14.54
N CYS A 240 -15.01 -15.07 13.99
CA CYS A 240 -14.75 -13.64 14.06
C CYS A 240 -14.83 -13.11 15.51
N ILE A 241 -15.88 -13.51 16.24
CA ILE A 241 -16.08 -13.14 17.64
C ILE A 241 -14.93 -13.68 18.50
N ASP A 242 -14.59 -14.95 18.36
CA ASP A 242 -13.53 -15.61 19.12
C ASP A 242 -12.17 -14.95 18.86
N TYR A 243 -11.90 -14.56 17.61
CA TYR A 243 -10.69 -13.82 17.27
C TYR A 243 -10.61 -12.45 17.95
N ILE A 244 -11.72 -11.70 17.96
CA ILE A 244 -11.79 -10.39 18.63
C ILE A 244 -11.57 -10.56 20.15
N LEU A 245 -12.18 -11.57 20.75
CA LEU A 245 -12.04 -11.87 22.18
C LEU A 245 -10.61 -12.33 22.54
N GLN A 246 -9.97 -13.16 21.72
CA GLN A 246 -8.59 -13.61 21.95
C GLN A 246 -7.57 -12.47 21.78
N MET A 247 -7.75 -11.61 20.77
CA MET A 247 -6.82 -10.49 20.53
C MET A 247 -6.94 -9.38 21.57
N ASN A 248 -8.11 -9.27 22.22
CA ASN A 248 -8.37 -8.36 23.33
C ASN A 248 -7.41 -8.58 24.50
N GLU A 249 -7.25 -9.84 24.93
CA GLU A 249 -6.43 -10.20 26.10
C GLU A 249 -4.94 -9.87 25.90
N ILE A 250 -4.50 -9.79 24.64
CA ILE A 250 -3.07 -9.75 24.29
C ILE A 250 -2.60 -8.33 23.93
N THR A 251 -3.45 -7.46 23.36
CA THR A 251 -2.95 -6.22 22.72
C THR A 251 -3.76 -4.94 22.92
N GLY A 252 -4.96 -4.96 23.50
CA GLY A 252 -5.77 -3.74 23.72
C GLY A 252 -6.03 -2.93 22.43
N LYS A 253 -6.01 -3.60 21.27
CA LYS A 253 -6.17 -2.97 19.95
C LYS A 253 -7.63 -2.64 19.68
N LYS A 254 -7.85 -1.56 18.93
CA LYS A 254 -9.16 -1.19 18.39
C LYS A 254 -9.39 -1.85 17.03
N PHE A 255 -10.64 -2.18 16.73
CA PHE A 255 -11.06 -2.86 15.51
C PHE A 255 -12.09 -2.05 14.72
N ALA A 256 -11.98 -2.12 13.40
CA ALA A 256 -12.96 -1.62 12.45
C ALA A 256 -13.60 -2.81 11.73
N LEU A 257 -14.92 -2.94 11.82
CA LEU A 257 -15.64 -4.06 11.20
C LEU A 257 -16.33 -3.64 9.91
N TYR A 258 -16.27 -4.49 8.89
CA TYR A 258 -17.00 -4.38 7.63
C TYR A 258 -17.99 -5.54 7.54
N LEU A 259 -19.27 -5.22 7.53
CA LEU A 259 -20.38 -6.16 7.58
C LEU A 259 -21.37 -5.91 6.42
N SER A 260 -21.95 -6.98 5.89
CA SER A 260 -23.14 -6.85 5.03
C SER A 260 -24.35 -6.42 5.86
N ALA A 261 -25.35 -5.81 5.24
CA ALA A 261 -26.56 -5.36 5.94
C ALA A 261 -27.33 -6.49 6.65
N SER A 262 -27.40 -7.68 6.05
CA SER A 262 -28.05 -8.87 6.61
C SER A 262 -27.35 -9.34 7.89
N THR A 263 -26.03 -9.56 7.82
CA THR A 263 -25.19 -9.95 8.95
C THR A 263 -25.09 -8.86 10.01
N GLY A 264 -25.03 -7.59 9.60
CA GLY A 264 -25.00 -6.45 10.50
C GLY A 264 -26.24 -6.37 11.38
N ARG A 265 -27.43 -6.72 10.85
CA ARG A 265 -28.68 -6.65 11.61
C ARG A 265 -28.68 -7.62 12.80
N GLU A 266 -28.08 -8.79 12.65
CA GLU A 266 -27.98 -9.81 13.71
C GLU A 266 -26.84 -9.52 14.68
N LEU A 267 -25.67 -9.16 14.14
CA LEU A 267 -24.42 -9.08 14.90
C LEU A 267 -24.23 -7.74 15.62
N VAL A 268 -24.59 -6.61 14.99
CA VAL A 268 -24.36 -5.26 15.56
C VAL A 268 -25.00 -5.09 16.94
N PRO A 269 -26.24 -5.52 17.21
CA PRO A 269 -26.82 -5.42 18.54
C PRO A 269 -26.03 -6.16 19.63
N MET A 270 -25.29 -7.23 19.28
CA MET A 270 -24.53 -8.05 20.22
C MET A 270 -23.15 -7.46 20.53
N ILE A 271 -22.52 -6.81 19.54
CA ILE A 271 -21.12 -6.34 19.66
C ILE A 271 -21.00 -4.82 19.86
N TYR A 272 -22.08 -4.05 19.64
CA TYR A 272 -22.03 -2.58 19.63
C TYR A 272 -21.41 -1.94 20.89
N ASP A 273 -21.70 -2.50 22.06
CA ASP A 273 -21.24 -1.97 23.35
C ASP A 273 -19.78 -2.31 23.66
N TRP A 274 -19.10 -3.07 22.79
CA TRP A 274 -17.71 -3.43 23.04
C TRP A 274 -16.79 -2.22 22.89
N PRO A 275 -15.93 -1.95 23.90
CA PRO A 275 -15.03 -0.79 23.90
C PRO A 275 -13.91 -0.91 22.84
N GLN A 276 -13.69 -2.10 22.32
CA GLN A 276 -12.68 -2.41 21.32
C GLN A 276 -13.14 -2.08 19.89
N ILE A 277 -14.45 -1.91 19.68
CA ILE A 277 -15.00 -1.60 18.36
C ILE A 277 -15.09 -0.09 18.22
N GLU A 278 -14.25 0.44 17.34
CA GLU A 278 -14.16 1.87 17.06
C GLU A 278 -15.20 2.31 16.04
N ILE A 279 -15.36 1.51 14.98
CA ILE A 279 -16.24 1.82 13.87
C ILE A 279 -16.77 0.55 13.21
N ILE A 280 -18.02 0.59 12.77
CA ILE A 280 -18.65 -0.50 12.01
C ILE A 280 -19.13 0.08 10.68
N PHE A 281 -18.65 -0.46 9.58
CA PHE A 281 -19.11 -0.15 8.23
C PHE A 281 -20.11 -1.21 7.80
N VAL A 282 -21.31 -0.77 7.41
CA VAL A 282 -22.36 -1.64 6.88
C VAL A 282 -22.55 -1.32 5.41
N PHE A 283 -22.27 -2.29 4.54
CA PHE A 283 -22.45 -2.12 3.10
C PHE A 283 -23.76 -2.76 2.61
N TYR A 284 -24.37 -2.12 1.61
CA TYR A 284 -25.58 -2.58 0.95
C TYR A 284 -25.27 -3.01 -0.47
N LEU A 285 -25.75 -4.19 -0.87
CA LEU A 285 -25.65 -4.65 -2.25
C LEU A 285 -26.70 -3.99 -3.16
N TYR A 286 -27.80 -3.50 -2.58
CA TYR A 286 -28.90 -2.87 -3.30
C TYR A 286 -29.27 -1.51 -2.70
N GLU A 287 -29.24 -0.47 -3.52
CA GLU A 287 -29.43 0.93 -3.14
C GLU A 287 -30.81 1.25 -2.51
N LYS A 288 -31.79 0.35 -2.69
CA LYS A 288 -33.17 0.52 -2.24
C LYS A 288 -33.42 0.13 -0.78
N GLU A 289 -32.46 -0.50 -0.10
CA GLU A 289 -32.62 -0.99 1.28
C GLU A 289 -31.67 -0.29 2.25
N LYS A 290 -31.65 1.04 2.27
CA LYS A 290 -31.02 1.75 3.40
C LYS A 290 -31.84 1.51 4.65
N GLU A 291 -31.48 0.51 5.41
CA GLU A 291 -32.26 0.08 6.56
C GLU A 291 -32.19 1.11 7.70
N LEU A 292 -33.37 1.51 8.21
CA LEU A 292 -33.50 2.52 9.26
C LEU A 292 -32.82 2.10 10.58
N TRP A 293 -32.60 0.79 10.81
CA TRP A 293 -31.99 0.29 12.06
C TRP A 293 -30.55 0.76 12.24
N ALA A 294 -29.78 0.93 11.16
CA ALA A 294 -28.37 1.27 11.25
C ALA A 294 -28.15 2.71 11.72
N LYS A 295 -29.13 3.61 11.49
CA LYS A 295 -29.13 4.97 12.04
C LYS A 295 -29.28 5.02 13.56
N LYS A 296 -29.74 3.92 14.19
CA LYS A 296 -29.90 3.82 15.65
C LYS A 296 -28.55 3.73 16.37
N TYR A 297 -27.48 3.37 15.67
CA TYR A 297 -26.17 3.07 16.25
C TYR A 297 -25.12 4.12 15.80
N PRO A 298 -24.70 5.05 16.67
CA PRO A 298 -23.71 6.09 16.36
C PRO A 298 -22.37 5.60 15.81
N LYS A 299 -21.92 4.40 16.19
CA LYS A 299 -20.68 3.77 15.69
C LYS A 299 -20.81 3.18 14.28
N VAL A 300 -22.02 3.09 13.74
CA VAL A 300 -22.28 2.51 12.41
C VAL A 300 -22.22 3.59 11.33
N ARG A 301 -21.46 3.31 10.28
CA ARG A 301 -21.38 4.11 9.05
C ARG A 301 -21.95 3.32 7.88
N LEU A 302 -22.70 4.01 7.03
CA LEU A 302 -23.35 3.50 5.81
C LEU A 302 -22.64 3.99 4.55
#